data_AF-M4BQ43-F1
#
_entry.id   AF-M4BQ43-F1
#
_cell.length_a   1.000
_cell.length_b   1.000
_cell.length_c   1.000
_cell.angle_alpha   90.00
_cell.angle_beta   90.00
_cell.angle_gamma   90.00
#
_symmetry.space_group_name_H-M   'P 1'
#
loop_
_entity.id
_entity.type
_entity.pdbx_description
1 polymer ?
#
loop_
_entity_poly.entity_id
_entity_poly.type
_entity_poly.pdbx_seq_one_letter_code
_entity_poly.pdbx_strand_id
1 'polypeptide(L)'
;MQEVQGDAAFDSFPDERFRFGVGPVDGVDTIWLESSTEQKRWTCDVADVTSFAPADVVLPQKTVLHYVAASLKNSASENGEDANRGPQLVRGDADKTLQLEVLIQLGVADFAWAPKYVFPLTLVSPMSPAEAQAHQLTLLTTQVQELQQEVQMLKKQLQTVLQASTASQPVAALVTTGAPLLDSADSRPPPVPMDLNADSTVSKASTVPSRGAQVWGDIIGHPQHKLVQTDEIRETRNALGVTIRSHRQHTCKVCSLLRGTRSRASGTSYYCPECTERHNGGMVYLCDKTRPHDPSKYRNASCTQIWHLMWDNGKSIPQTGTASIRMRKKRKDSDLSQSETIPPTVLMESSSDVRS
;
A
#
# COMPACT_ATOMS: atom_id res chain seq x y z
N MET A 1 0.69 -8.93 -7.92
CA MET A 1 -0.22 -8.55 -6.79
C MET A 1 0.11 -9.36 -5.51
N GLN A 2 -0.71 -9.39 -4.44
CA GLN A 2 -0.84 -10.62 -3.64
C GLN A 2 -1.90 -11.49 -4.33
N GLU A 3 -1.79 -12.82 -4.27
CA GLU A 3 -2.81 -13.70 -4.86
C GLU A 3 -4.15 -13.56 -4.11
N VAL A 4 -5.23 -13.34 -4.86
CA VAL A 4 -6.59 -13.34 -4.36
C VAL A 4 -7.30 -14.57 -4.92
N GLN A 5 -7.62 -15.51 -4.04
CA GLN A 5 -8.36 -16.73 -4.37
C GLN A 5 -9.74 -16.77 -3.69
N GLY A 6 -10.64 -17.57 -4.23
CA GLY A 6 -11.98 -17.80 -3.68
C GLY A 6 -12.84 -18.69 -4.57
N ASP A 7 -14.15 -18.68 -4.30
CA ASP A 7 -15.16 -19.35 -5.12
C ASP A 7 -15.85 -18.32 -6.05
N ALA A 8 -16.25 -18.78 -7.23
CA ALA A 8 -16.99 -18.02 -8.25
C ALA A 8 -18.15 -18.86 -8.80
N ALA A 9 -19.21 -18.16 -9.21
CA ALA A 9 -20.38 -18.72 -9.87
C ALA A 9 -20.68 -17.92 -11.14
N PHE A 10 -21.30 -18.55 -12.13
CA PHE A 10 -21.61 -17.91 -13.41
C PHE A 10 -23.01 -18.32 -13.86
N ASP A 11 -23.85 -17.37 -14.25
CA ASP A 11 -25.22 -17.64 -14.72
C ASP A 11 -25.25 -18.56 -15.97
N SER A 12 -24.14 -18.61 -16.71
CA SER A 12 -23.92 -19.50 -17.84
C SER A 12 -23.74 -20.98 -17.45
N PHE A 13 -23.42 -21.27 -16.19
CA PHE A 13 -23.13 -22.61 -15.66
C PHE A 13 -23.70 -22.79 -14.23
N PRO A 14 -25.04 -22.73 -14.04
CA PRO A 14 -25.66 -22.66 -12.71
C PRO A 14 -25.43 -23.92 -11.84
N ASP A 15 -25.16 -25.07 -12.46
CA ASP A 15 -24.90 -26.35 -11.79
C ASP A 15 -23.39 -26.61 -11.53
N GLU A 16 -22.48 -25.81 -12.10
CA GLU A 16 -21.04 -25.92 -11.85
C GLU A 16 -20.56 -24.88 -10.83
N ARG A 17 -19.55 -25.24 -10.04
CA ARG A 17 -18.90 -24.32 -9.10
C ARG A 17 -17.43 -24.18 -9.42
N PHE A 18 -16.99 -22.94 -9.60
CA PHE A 18 -15.61 -22.64 -9.95
C PHE A 18 -14.86 -22.13 -8.73
N ARG A 19 -13.63 -22.61 -8.54
CA ARG A 19 -12.63 -21.92 -7.72
C ARG A 19 -11.82 -21.00 -8.63
N PHE A 20 -11.36 -19.88 -8.12
CA PHE A 20 -10.53 -18.93 -8.86
C PHE A 20 -9.31 -18.49 -8.07
N GLY A 21 -8.30 -18.02 -8.80
CA GLY A 21 -7.22 -17.21 -8.26
C GLY A 21 -6.76 -16.15 -9.26
N VAL A 22 -6.35 -15.00 -8.75
CA VAL A 22 -5.80 -13.87 -9.50
C VAL A 22 -4.59 -13.33 -8.77
N GLY A 23 -3.40 -13.41 -9.39
CA GLY A 23 -2.17 -12.90 -8.79
C GLY A 23 -0.91 -13.46 -9.45
N PRO A 24 0.28 -13.14 -8.89
CA PRO A 24 1.54 -13.50 -9.52
C PRO A 24 1.91 -14.96 -9.26
N VAL A 25 2.01 -15.75 -10.32
CA VAL A 25 2.57 -17.10 -10.34
C VAL A 25 3.93 -17.03 -11.04
N ASP A 26 4.99 -17.49 -10.38
CA ASP A 26 6.39 -17.43 -10.86
C ASP A 26 6.88 -16.06 -11.39
N GLY A 27 6.23 -14.98 -10.95
CA GLY A 27 6.52 -13.59 -11.32
C GLY A 27 5.62 -12.98 -12.41
N VAL A 28 4.75 -13.76 -13.03
CA VAL A 28 3.74 -13.31 -14.01
C VAL A 28 2.39 -13.19 -13.32
N ASP A 29 1.67 -12.07 -13.44
CA ASP A 29 0.28 -12.00 -12.96
C ASP A 29 -0.60 -12.93 -13.84
N THR A 30 -1.17 -13.96 -13.25
CA THR A 30 -2.00 -14.98 -13.91
C THR A 30 -3.43 -14.98 -13.33
N ILE A 31 -4.42 -15.27 -14.17
CA ILE A 31 -5.80 -15.58 -13.79
C ILE A 31 -6.01 -17.08 -13.99
N TRP A 32 -6.57 -17.78 -13.00
CA TRP A 32 -6.96 -19.18 -13.13
C TRP A 32 -8.38 -19.44 -12.64
N LEU A 33 -9.08 -20.36 -13.33
CA LEU A 33 -10.38 -20.92 -12.95
C LEU A 33 -10.29 -22.45 -12.87
N GLU A 34 -10.95 -23.06 -11.91
CA GLU A 34 -10.96 -24.51 -11.66
C GLU A 34 -12.39 -25.01 -11.44
N SER A 35 -12.89 -25.90 -12.29
CA SER A 35 -14.22 -26.50 -12.15
C SER A 35 -14.18 -27.56 -11.05
N SER A 36 -14.92 -27.34 -9.97
CA SER A 36 -14.96 -28.25 -8.81
C SER A 36 -15.64 -29.58 -9.15
N THR A 37 -16.56 -29.57 -10.12
CA THR A 37 -17.29 -30.73 -10.63
C THR A 37 -16.45 -31.56 -11.59
N GLU A 38 -15.71 -30.91 -12.50
CA GLU A 38 -14.96 -31.60 -13.56
C GLU A 38 -13.47 -31.82 -13.23
N GLN A 39 -12.93 -31.18 -12.18
CA GLN A 39 -11.51 -31.21 -11.78
C GLN A 39 -10.55 -30.76 -12.89
N LYS A 40 -11.03 -29.87 -13.76
CA LYS A 40 -10.28 -29.19 -14.82
C LYS A 40 -9.90 -27.78 -14.37
N ARG A 41 -8.74 -27.28 -14.81
CA ARG A 41 -8.27 -25.92 -14.54
C ARG A 41 -7.88 -25.22 -15.84
N TRP A 42 -8.27 -23.96 -15.99
CA TRP A 42 -7.89 -23.12 -17.12
C TRP A 42 -7.13 -21.88 -16.62
N THR A 43 -6.17 -21.39 -17.40
CA THR A 43 -5.21 -20.33 -17.03
C THR A 43 -5.06 -19.28 -18.12
N CYS A 44 -4.83 -18.02 -17.74
CA CYS A 44 -4.53 -16.90 -18.63
C CYS A 44 -3.43 -16.03 -18.01
N ASP A 45 -2.29 -15.93 -18.69
CA ASP A 45 -1.15 -15.12 -18.24
C ASP A 45 -1.30 -13.67 -18.73
N VAL A 46 -1.27 -12.72 -17.80
CA VAL A 46 -1.58 -11.31 -18.03
C VAL A 46 -0.28 -10.50 -18.06
N ALA A 47 0.46 -10.64 -19.17
CA ALA A 47 1.70 -9.89 -19.41
C ALA A 47 1.46 -8.39 -19.72
N ASP A 48 0.32 -8.07 -20.32
CA ASP A 48 -0.18 -6.71 -20.57
C ASP A 48 -1.72 -6.77 -20.51
N VAL A 49 -2.37 -5.83 -19.82
CA VAL A 49 -3.84 -5.78 -19.75
C VAL A 49 -4.50 -5.14 -20.98
N THR A 50 -3.76 -4.41 -21.80
CA THR A 50 -4.31 -3.71 -22.97
C THR A 50 -4.67 -4.65 -24.12
N SER A 51 -4.02 -5.82 -24.22
CA SER A 51 -4.36 -6.87 -25.19
C SER A 51 -5.73 -7.52 -24.93
N PHE A 52 -6.23 -7.43 -23.70
CA PHE A 52 -7.54 -7.94 -23.26
C PHE A 52 -8.61 -6.84 -23.20
N ALA A 53 -8.30 -5.62 -23.67
CA ALA A 53 -9.12 -4.42 -23.54
C ALA A 53 -9.59 -3.86 -24.90
N PRO A 54 -10.66 -3.04 -24.95
CA PRO A 54 -10.98 -2.22 -26.10
C PRO A 54 -9.89 -1.16 -26.35
N ALA A 55 -9.66 -0.80 -27.61
CA ALA A 55 -8.50 0.00 -28.05
C ALA A 55 -8.30 1.37 -27.36
N ASP A 56 -9.36 1.98 -26.84
CA ASP A 56 -9.33 3.28 -26.16
C ASP A 56 -9.23 3.18 -24.62
N VAL A 57 -9.00 1.99 -24.05
CA VAL A 57 -9.12 1.71 -22.61
C VAL A 57 -7.76 1.53 -21.94
N VAL A 58 -7.28 2.59 -21.28
CA VAL A 58 -6.00 2.58 -20.55
C VAL A 58 -6.24 2.55 -19.03
N LEU A 59 -6.47 1.34 -18.50
CA LEU A 59 -6.49 1.09 -17.05
C LEU A 59 -5.19 0.41 -16.59
N PRO A 60 -4.64 0.76 -15.39
CA PRO A 60 -3.46 0.08 -14.87
C PRO A 60 -3.72 -1.41 -14.60
N GLN A 61 -2.74 -2.27 -14.89
CA GLN A 61 -2.82 -3.72 -14.68
C GLN A 61 -3.29 -4.12 -13.27
N LYS A 62 -2.70 -3.52 -12.23
CA LYS A 62 -3.11 -3.72 -10.83
C LYS A 62 -4.60 -3.39 -10.59
N THR A 63 -5.15 -2.39 -11.29
CA THR A 63 -6.56 -2.01 -11.18
C THR A 63 -7.45 -3.02 -11.87
N VAL A 64 -7.12 -3.40 -13.12
CA VAL A 64 -7.88 -4.41 -13.89
C VAL A 64 -7.98 -5.72 -13.12
N LEU A 65 -6.84 -6.29 -12.70
CA LEU A 65 -6.79 -7.57 -11.98
C LEU A 65 -7.52 -7.50 -10.62
N HIS A 66 -7.51 -6.36 -9.93
CA HIS A 66 -8.24 -6.19 -8.68
C HIS A 66 -9.76 -6.19 -8.91
N TYR A 67 -10.24 -5.56 -9.99
CA TYR A 67 -11.64 -5.59 -10.39
C TYR A 67 -12.08 -7.00 -10.85
N VAL A 68 -11.23 -7.74 -11.58
CA VAL A 68 -11.48 -9.15 -11.92
C VAL A 68 -11.63 -10.00 -10.66
N ALA A 69 -10.69 -9.92 -9.72
CA ALA A 69 -10.74 -10.67 -8.47
C ALA A 69 -11.96 -10.31 -7.59
N ALA A 70 -12.35 -9.04 -7.56
CA ALA A 70 -13.55 -8.58 -6.84
C ALA A 70 -14.85 -9.05 -7.52
N SER A 71 -14.92 -8.97 -8.86
CA SER A 71 -16.07 -9.42 -9.65
C SER A 71 -16.30 -10.93 -9.51
N LEU A 72 -15.25 -11.73 -9.64
CA LEU A 72 -15.28 -13.18 -9.40
C LEU A 72 -15.73 -13.50 -7.96
N LYS A 73 -15.20 -12.80 -6.95
CA LYS A 73 -15.57 -13.03 -5.54
C LYS A 73 -17.04 -12.68 -5.23
N ASN A 74 -17.54 -11.60 -5.83
CA ASN A 74 -18.92 -11.18 -5.65
C ASN A 74 -19.91 -12.14 -6.33
N SER A 75 -19.52 -12.76 -7.46
CA SER A 75 -20.39 -13.69 -8.20
C SER A 75 -20.92 -14.86 -7.36
N ALA A 76 -20.11 -15.38 -6.42
CA ALA A 76 -20.52 -16.44 -5.49
C ALA A 76 -21.31 -15.92 -4.26
N SER A 77 -21.56 -14.61 -4.17
CA SER A 77 -22.21 -13.94 -3.02
C SER A 77 -23.52 -13.21 -3.37
N GLU A 78 -23.75 -12.87 -4.63
CA GLU A 78 -24.89 -12.06 -5.08
C GLU A 78 -26.08 -12.94 -5.52
N ASN A 79 -27.17 -12.91 -4.75
CA ASN A 79 -28.41 -13.64 -5.06
C ASN A 79 -29.24 -12.97 -6.17
N GLY A 80 -28.73 -12.94 -7.40
CA GLY A 80 -29.54 -12.87 -8.63
C GLY A 80 -30.32 -11.58 -8.96
N GLU A 81 -30.18 -10.47 -8.22
CA GLU A 81 -30.98 -9.25 -8.46
C GLU A 81 -30.49 -8.33 -9.61
N ASP A 82 -29.26 -8.51 -10.14
CA ASP A 82 -28.78 -7.76 -11.32
C ASP A 82 -27.85 -8.61 -12.23
N ALA A 83 -28.43 -9.65 -12.84
CA ALA A 83 -27.78 -10.64 -13.73
C ALA A 83 -27.13 -10.07 -15.02
N ASN A 84 -26.99 -8.75 -15.13
CA ASN A 84 -26.26 -8.06 -16.21
C ASN A 84 -24.97 -7.35 -15.71
N ARG A 85 -24.57 -7.54 -14.44
CA ARG A 85 -23.31 -6.99 -13.89
C ARG A 85 -22.25 -8.02 -13.52
N GLY A 86 -22.62 -9.29 -13.38
CA GLY A 86 -21.69 -10.36 -13.03
C GLY A 86 -20.60 -10.56 -14.10
N PRO A 87 -19.48 -11.23 -13.75
CA PRO A 87 -18.57 -11.74 -14.76
C PRO A 87 -19.29 -12.82 -15.58
N GLN A 88 -19.08 -12.85 -16.90
CA GLN A 88 -19.63 -13.88 -17.76
C GLN A 88 -18.53 -14.86 -18.19
N LEU A 89 -18.90 -16.11 -18.44
CA LEU A 89 -17.98 -17.18 -18.81
C LEU A 89 -18.54 -17.92 -20.03
N VAL A 90 -17.77 -17.98 -21.10
CA VAL A 90 -18.15 -18.67 -22.35
C VAL A 90 -17.20 -19.84 -22.57
N ARG A 91 -17.74 -21.07 -22.69
CA ARG A 91 -16.97 -22.29 -22.94
C ARG A 91 -16.78 -22.49 -24.46
N GLY A 92 -15.52 -22.54 -24.90
CA GLY A 92 -15.11 -22.61 -26.30
C GLY A 92 -14.78 -24.03 -26.79
N ASP A 93 -13.97 -24.11 -27.84
CA ASP A 93 -13.71 -25.32 -28.64
C ASP A 93 -13.45 -26.58 -27.80
N ALA A 94 -14.45 -27.46 -27.78
CA ALA A 94 -14.42 -28.74 -27.07
C ALA A 94 -13.86 -28.64 -25.63
N ASP A 95 -14.25 -27.57 -24.90
CA ASP A 95 -13.86 -27.31 -23.51
C ASP A 95 -12.35 -27.04 -23.27
N LYS A 96 -11.56 -26.91 -24.34
CA LYS A 96 -10.12 -26.58 -24.25
C LYS A 96 -9.86 -25.10 -23.92
N THR A 97 -10.88 -24.26 -24.05
CA THR A 97 -10.81 -22.81 -23.82
C THR A 97 -12.04 -22.35 -23.05
N LEU A 98 -11.83 -21.42 -22.12
CA LEU A 98 -12.88 -20.60 -21.53
C LEU A 98 -12.57 -19.13 -21.82
N GLN A 99 -13.59 -18.33 -22.07
CA GLN A 99 -13.48 -16.89 -22.24
C GLN A 99 -14.17 -16.23 -21.05
N LEU A 100 -13.36 -15.66 -20.13
CA LEU A 100 -13.84 -14.92 -18.97
C LEU A 100 -14.02 -13.45 -19.36
N GLU A 101 -15.22 -12.94 -19.20
CA GLU A 101 -15.60 -11.58 -19.61
C GLU A 101 -15.99 -10.75 -18.39
N VAL A 102 -15.33 -9.60 -18.20
CA VAL A 102 -15.50 -8.76 -17.01
C VAL A 102 -15.79 -7.32 -17.40
N LEU A 103 -16.93 -6.80 -16.95
CA LEU A 103 -17.34 -5.41 -17.13
C LEU A 103 -16.80 -4.55 -15.97
N ILE A 104 -15.74 -3.78 -16.20
CA ILE A 104 -15.14 -2.92 -15.16
C ILE A 104 -15.95 -1.62 -15.05
N GLN A 105 -17.02 -1.66 -14.25
CA GLN A 105 -17.88 -0.49 -14.00
C GLN A 105 -17.19 0.51 -13.05
N LEU A 106 -16.56 1.54 -13.61
CA LEU A 106 -16.10 2.68 -12.81
C LEU A 106 -17.28 3.63 -12.54
N GLY A 107 -17.86 3.53 -11.35
CA GLY A 107 -19.08 4.24 -10.95
C GLY A 107 -18.96 5.77 -10.89
N VAL A 108 -19.06 6.42 -12.05
CA VAL A 108 -19.26 7.87 -12.20
C VAL A 108 -20.71 8.10 -12.65
N ALA A 109 -21.45 8.93 -11.93
CA ALA A 109 -22.80 9.32 -12.36
C ALA A 109 -22.72 10.01 -13.73
N ASP A 110 -23.73 9.75 -14.57
CA ASP A 110 -23.89 10.30 -15.93
C ASP A 110 -22.86 9.81 -16.99
N PHE A 111 -21.94 8.89 -16.66
CA PHE A 111 -21.00 8.32 -17.63
C PHE A 111 -20.88 6.80 -17.50
N ALA A 112 -21.57 6.06 -18.37
CA ALA A 112 -21.62 4.59 -18.37
C ALA A 112 -20.34 3.94 -18.95
N TRP A 113 -19.16 4.28 -18.42
CA TRP A 113 -17.91 3.62 -18.81
C TRP A 113 -17.78 2.27 -18.11
N ALA A 114 -18.23 1.23 -18.79
CA ALA A 114 -18.08 -0.17 -18.42
C ALA A 114 -17.26 -0.91 -19.49
N PRO A 115 -15.94 -0.63 -19.62
CA PRO A 115 -15.08 -1.36 -20.54
C PRO A 115 -15.14 -2.87 -20.24
N LYS A 116 -15.46 -3.63 -21.29
CA LYS A 116 -15.49 -5.10 -21.27
C LYS A 116 -14.08 -5.63 -21.50
N TYR A 117 -13.51 -6.26 -20.50
CA TYR A 117 -12.28 -7.03 -20.62
C TYR A 117 -12.61 -8.48 -20.97
N VAL A 118 -11.78 -9.11 -21.81
CA VAL A 118 -11.99 -10.47 -22.31
C VAL A 118 -10.69 -11.27 -22.15
N PHE A 119 -10.69 -12.23 -21.22
CA PHE A 119 -9.54 -13.04 -20.88
C PHE A 119 -9.69 -14.46 -21.46
N PRO A 120 -8.90 -14.86 -22.46
CA PRO A 120 -8.87 -16.23 -22.98
C PRO A 120 -8.07 -17.13 -22.04
N LEU A 121 -8.78 -17.99 -21.31
CA LEU A 121 -8.22 -19.01 -20.43
C LEU A 121 -8.04 -20.32 -21.23
N THR A 122 -6.83 -20.87 -21.25
CA THR A 122 -6.53 -22.16 -21.89
C THR A 122 -6.56 -23.29 -20.87
N LEU A 123 -7.07 -24.46 -21.25
CA LEU A 123 -7.11 -25.65 -20.40
C LEU A 123 -5.69 -26.10 -20.06
N VAL A 124 -5.34 -26.06 -18.77
CA VAL A 124 -4.18 -26.75 -18.24
C VAL A 124 -4.44 -28.24 -18.42
N SER A 125 -3.73 -28.85 -19.37
CA SER A 125 -3.79 -30.31 -19.53
C SER A 125 -3.34 -30.93 -18.21
N PRO A 126 -4.14 -31.81 -17.58
CA PRO A 126 -3.71 -32.46 -16.34
C PRO A 126 -2.42 -33.23 -16.63
N MET A 127 -1.38 -33.00 -15.83
CA MET A 127 -0.11 -33.74 -15.94
C MET A 127 -0.43 -35.23 -16.04
N SER A 128 0.09 -35.89 -17.08
CA SER A 128 -0.14 -37.31 -17.25
C SER A 128 0.37 -38.07 -16.02
N PRO A 129 -0.19 -39.25 -15.69
CA PRO A 129 0.31 -40.05 -14.58
C PRO A 129 1.81 -40.34 -14.66
N ALA A 130 2.41 -40.35 -15.87
CA ALA A 130 3.84 -40.47 -16.09
C ALA A 130 4.62 -39.19 -15.74
N GLU A 131 4.13 -38.01 -16.12
CA GLU A 131 4.75 -36.72 -15.77
C GLU A 131 4.66 -36.44 -14.27
N ALA A 132 3.52 -36.75 -13.64
CA ALA A 132 3.36 -36.65 -12.18
C ALA A 132 4.34 -37.56 -11.43
N GLN A 133 4.51 -38.82 -11.89
CA GLN A 133 5.51 -39.74 -11.37
C GLN A 133 6.94 -39.22 -11.59
N ALA A 134 7.25 -38.67 -12.78
CA ALA A 134 8.55 -38.08 -13.07
C ALA A 134 8.86 -36.86 -12.19
N HIS A 135 7.86 -36.02 -11.90
CA HIS A 135 8.01 -34.88 -11.00
C HIS A 135 8.27 -35.33 -9.56
N GLN A 136 7.52 -36.33 -9.07
CA GLN A 136 7.71 -36.91 -7.73
C GLN A 136 9.08 -37.61 -7.60
N LEU A 137 9.50 -38.35 -8.63
CA LEU A 137 10.85 -38.96 -8.71
C LEU A 137 11.94 -37.88 -8.74
N THR A 138 11.74 -36.77 -9.44
CA THR A 138 12.70 -35.67 -9.51
C THR A 138 12.85 -35.02 -8.13
N LEU A 139 11.75 -34.67 -7.47
CA LEU A 139 11.77 -34.05 -6.14
C LEU A 139 12.41 -34.97 -5.08
N LEU A 140 12.07 -36.26 -5.08
CA LEU A 140 12.69 -37.25 -4.19
C LEU A 140 14.20 -37.42 -4.50
N THR A 141 14.58 -37.38 -5.79
CA THR A 141 15.98 -37.48 -6.22
C THR A 141 16.79 -36.27 -5.73
N THR A 142 16.25 -35.06 -5.85
CA THR A 142 16.87 -33.82 -5.33
C THR A 142 17.07 -33.91 -3.82
N GLN A 143 16.05 -34.34 -3.06
CA GLN A 143 16.15 -34.50 -1.61
C GLN A 143 17.20 -35.55 -1.20
N VAL A 144 17.29 -36.66 -1.93
CA VAL A 144 18.34 -37.68 -1.72
C VAL A 144 19.74 -37.14 -2.04
N GLN A 145 19.89 -36.32 -3.09
CA GLN A 145 21.16 -35.68 -3.43
C GLN A 145 21.61 -34.64 -2.38
N GLU A 146 20.67 -33.88 -1.81
CA GLU A 146 20.91 -32.92 -0.75
C GLU A 146 21.39 -33.63 0.54
N LEU A 147 20.65 -34.64 1.00
CA LEU A 147 21.04 -35.48 2.15
C LEU A 147 22.39 -36.17 1.95
N GLN A 148 22.71 -36.60 0.72
CA GLN A 148 24.04 -37.15 0.41
C GLN A 148 25.16 -36.11 0.55
N GLN A 149 24.91 -34.85 0.18
CA GLN A 149 25.88 -33.76 0.38
C GLN A 149 26.08 -33.43 1.86
N GLU A 150 25.01 -33.37 2.66
CA GLU A 150 25.08 -33.18 4.12
C GLU A 150 25.91 -34.28 4.80
N VAL A 151 25.64 -35.56 4.48
CA VAL A 151 26.39 -36.70 5.04
C VAL A 151 27.88 -36.64 4.66
N GLN A 152 28.22 -36.21 3.45
CA GLN A 152 29.62 -36.02 3.04
C GLN A 152 30.28 -34.81 3.76
N MET A 153 29.52 -33.75 4.05
CA MET A 153 30.01 -32.61 4.84
C MET A 153 30.29 -33.02 6.29
N LEU A 154 29.32 -33.67 6.95
CA LEU A 154 29.42 -34.19 8.32
C LEU A 154 30.59 -35.18 8.46
N LYS A 155 30.77 -36.07 7.47
CA LYS A 155 31.90 -37.01 7.44
C LYS A 155 33.26 -36.30 7.41
N LYS A 156 33.39 -35.23 6.61
CA LYS A 156 34.62 -34.42 6.57
C LYS A 156 34.87 -33.71 7.89
N GLN A 157 33.85 -33.07 8.47
CA GLN A 157 33.95 -32.40 9.78
C GLN A 157 34.39 -33.37 10.88
N LEU A 158 33.78 -34.55 10.97
CA LEU A 158 34.16 -35.59 11.94
C LEU A 158 35.62 -36.03 11.74
N GLN A 159 36.07 -36.20 10.50
CA GLN A 159 37.45 -36.57 10.20
C GLN A 159 38.45 -35.47 10.60
N THR A 160 38.11 -34.18 10.42
CA THR A 160 38.91 -33.05 10.92
C THR A 160 39.00 -33.04 12.44
N VAL A 161 37.89 -33.28 13.16
CA VAL A 161 37.89 -33.38 14.64
C VAL A 161 38.76 -34.54 15.11
N LEU A 162 38.72 -35.69 14.43
CA LEU A 162 39.56 -36.85 14.76
C LEU A 162 41.06 -36.62 14.52
N GLN A 163 41.40 -35.79 13.52
CA GLN A 163 42.79 -35.37 13.26
C GLN A 163 43.28 -34.34 14.28
N ALA A 164 42.42 -33.42 14.73
CA ALA A 164 42.76 -32.45 15.77
C ALA A 164 42.99 -33.12 17.15
N SER A 165 42.21 -34.14 17.50
CA SER A 165 42.39 -34.87 18.77
C SER A 165 43.62 -35.78 18.76
N THR A 166 43.95 -36.42 17.63
CA THR A 166 45.16 -37.27 17.51
C THR A 166 46.47 -36.47 17.44
N ALA A 167 46.43 -35.20 17.04
CA ALA A 167 47.57 -34.29 17.13
C ALA A 167 47.86 -33.79 18.58
N SER A 168 46.99 -34.08 19.55
CA SER A 168 46.99 -33.45 20.88
C SER A 168 47.42 -34.39 22.02
N GLN A 169 48.62 -34.98 21.94
CA GLN A 169 49.24 -35.72 23.06
C GLN A 169 50.74 -35.46 23.23
N PRO A 170 51.17 -34.93 24.38
CA PRO A 170 52.48 -35.16 25.00
C PRO A 170 52.38 -36.11 26.21
N VAL A 171 53.52 -36.65 26.67
CA VAL A 171 53.61 -37.75 27.64
C VAL A 171 54.17 -37.28 29.01
N ALA A 172 53.55 -37.73 30.12
CA ALA A 172 54.02 -37.92 31.52
C ALA A 172 55.19 -37.08 32.12
N ALA A 173 55.23 -36.65 33.40
CA ALA A 173 54.33 -36.66 34.57
C ALA A 173 54.83 -35.56 35.58
N LEU A 174 54.79 -35.55 36.93
CA LEU A 174 54.45 -36.46 38.05
C LEU A 174 54.28 -35.62 39.37
N VAL A 175 53.87 -36.26 40.49
CA VAL A 175 53.93 -35.81 41.92
C VAL A 175 52.87 -34.75 42.36
N THR A 176 51.80 -35.13 43.10
CA THR A 176 51.61 -35.17 44.59
C THR A 176 51.71 -33.77 45.26
N THR A 177 50.76 -33.22 46.02
CA THR A 177 50.01 -33.72 47.22
C THR A 177 48.67 -32.97 47.46
N GLY A 178 47.72 -33.59 48.19
CA GLY A 178 46.70 -32.85 48.99
C GLY A 178 45.23 -33.25 48.77
N ALA A 179 44.53 -33.67 49.84
CA ALA A 179 43.12 -34.11 49.90
C ALA A 179 42.72 -34.32 51.39
N PRO A 180 41.45 -34.61 51.76
CA PRO A 180 40.15 -34.50 51.06
C PRO A 180 39.05 -33.79 51.92
N LEU A 181 37.75 -34.04 51.60
CA LEU A 181 36.53 -33.86 52.45
C LEU A 181 36.01 -32.42 52.58
N LEU A 182 34.70 -32.11 52.63
CA LEU A 182 33.40 -32.84 52.43
C LEU A 182 32.34 -31.74 52.03
N ASP A 183 31.01 -31.89 51.90
CA ASP A 183 30.04 -32.93 52.31
C ASP A 183 28.84 -33.08 51.32
N SER A 184 27.65 -33.38 51.84
CA SER A 184 26.40 -33.83 51.19
C SER A 184 25.38 -32.74 50.79
N ALA A 185 24.42 -33.15 49.94
CA ALA A 185 22.93 -32.96 49.94
C ALA A 185 22.26 -31.70 50.59
N ASP A 186 21.01 -31.30 50.29
CA ASP A 186 19.83 -32.08 49.85
C ASP A 186 18.70 -31.21 49.20
N SER A 187 17.78 -31.89 48.51
CA SER A 187 16.36 -31.62 48.18
C SER A 187 15.70 -30.21 48.31
N ARG A 188 14.98 -29.84 47.22
CA ARG A 188 13.50 -29.59 47.12
C ARG A 188 13.07 -28.25 46.42
N PRO A 189 12.00 -28.24 45.59
CA PRO A 189 11.57 -27.05 44.81
C PRO A 189 10.25 -26.40 45.32
N PRO A 190 9.54 -25.57 44.50
CA PRO A 190 9.41 -24.11 44.56
C PRO A 190 8.17 -23.61 45.34
N PRO A 191 7.80 -22.31 45.23
CA PRO A 191 6.55 -22.02 44.50
C PRO A 191 6.51 -20.70 43.69
N VAL A 192 5.42 -20.53 42.95
CA VAL A 192 5.01 -19.34 42.17
C VAL A 192 4.18 -18.38 43.04
N PRO A 193 4.15 -17.07 42.77
CA PRO A 193 3.03 -16.20 43.12
C PRO A 193 2.15 -15.90 41.89
N MET A 194 0.88 -16.31 41.95
CA MET A 194 -0.20 -15.57 41.27
C MET A 194 -0.72 -14.52 42.24
N ASP A 195 -1.21 -13.39 41.73
CA ASP A 195 -2.21 -12.62 42.47
C ASP A 195 -3.22 -11.94 41.53
N LEU A 196 -4.42 -11.71 42.07
CA LEU A 196 -5.54 -10.99 41.46
C LEU A 196 -5.65 -9.63 42.20
N ASN A 197 -6.42 -8.59 41.83
CA ASN A 197 -7.48 -8.42 40.82
C ASN A 197 -7.68 -6.89 40.57
N ALA A 198 -8.72 -6.55 39.79
CA ALA A 198 -9.55 -5.32 39.92
C ALA A 198 -9.00 -3.95 39.45
N ASP A 199 -9.38 -3.63 38.20
CA ASP A 199 -10.20 -2.46 37.83
C ASP A 199 -9.74 -1.01 38.13
N SER A 200 -9.53 -0.24 37.07
CA SER A 200 -10.05 1.14 36.97
C SER A 200 -10.20 1.61 35.52
N THR A 201 -11.43 1.97 35.15
CA THR A 201 -11.85 2.35 33.79
C THR A 201 -11.36 3.74 33.34
N VAL A 202 -10.77 3.83 32.14
CA VAL A 202 -10.74 5.07 31.31
C VAL A 202 -10.92 4.73 29.83
N SER A 203 -12.07 5.09 29.27
CA SER A 203 -12.43 4.77 27.88
C SER A 203 -11.68 5.61 26.84
N LYS A 204 -10.56 5.10 26.32
CA LYS A 204 -9.93 5.64 25.10
C LYS A 204 -10.70 5.19 23.86
N ALA A 205 -11.64 6.02 23.40
CA ALA A 205 -12.41 5.78 22.19
C ALA A 205 -11.53 5.93 20.93
N SER A 206 -10.86 4.85 20.53
CA SER A 206 -10.22 4.74 19.21
C SER A 206 -11.27 4.92 18.12
N THR A 207 -11.20 6.04 17.40
CA THR A 207 -12.13 6.34 16.31
C THR A 207 -11.82 5.45 15.11
N VAL A 208 -12.47 4.29 15.04
CA VAL A 208 -12.38 3.36 13.91
C VAL A 208 -12.77 4.11 12.62
N PRO A 209 -11.88 4.19 11.61
CA PRO A 209 -12.25 4.78 10.32
C PRO A 209 -13.37 3.97 9.68
N SER A 210 -14.37 4.65 9.12
CA SER A 210 -15.47 3.95 8.44
C SER A 210 -14.92 3.14 7.26
N ARG A 211 -15.34 1.87 7.18
CA ARG A 211 -14.79 0.83 6.29
C ARG A 211 -14.78 1.21 4.78
N GLY A 212 -15.62 2.16 4.36
CA GLY A 212 -15.64 2.71 2.99
C GLY A 212 -14.57 3.78 2.69
N ALA A 213 -13.88 4.33 3.70
CA ALA A 213 -12.83 5.33 3.50
C ALA A 213 -11.48 4.69 3.10
N GLN A 214 -11.17 3.51 3.64
CA GLN A 214 -9.92 2.77 3.35
C GLN A 214 -9.76 2.44 1.87
N VAL A 215 -10.85 2.03 1.21
CA VAL A 215 -10.88 1.47 -0.15
C VAL A 215 -10.19 2.36 -1.19
N TRP A 216 -10.34 3.68 -1.07
CA TRP A 216 -9.81 4.63 -2.06
C TRP A 216 -8.33 5.02 -1.85
N GLY A 217 -7.70 4.60 -0.75
CA GLY A 217 -6.30 4.92 -0.43
C GLY A 217 -5.28 3.95 -1.04
N ASP A 218 -5.60 2.65 -1.05
CA ASP A 218 -4.63 1.59 -1.34
C ASP A 218 -4.78 0.96 -2.74
N ILE A 219 -5.90 1.22 -3.42
CA ILE A 219 -6.20 0.65 -4.75
C ILE A 219 -5.30 1.26 -5.84
N ILE A 220 -5.04 2.57 -5.80
CA ILE A 220 -4.37 3.30 -6.90
C ILE A 220 -2.85 3.31 -6.69
N GLY A 221 -2.11 2.82 -7.69
CA GLY A 221 -0.64 2.84 -7.74
C GLY A 221 -0.04 4.22 -8.01
N HIS A 222 -0.48 5.24 -7.28
CA HIS A 222 0.16 6.56 -7.23
C HIS A 222 0.98 6.65 -5.94
N PRO A 223 2.06 7.45 -5.89
CA PRO A 223 2.72 7.74 -4.62
C PRO A 223 1.70 8.28 -3.61
N GLN A 224 1.73 7.76 -2.38
CA GLN A 224 0.78 8.10 -1.32
C GLN A 224 1.02 9.52 -0.79
N HIS A 225 0.61 10.51 -1.60
CA HIS A 225 0.82 11.94 -1.41
C HIS A 225 0.36 12.43 -0.03
N LYS A 226 1.27 12.44 0.94
CA LYS A 226 0.93 12.66 2.35
C LYS A 226 0.72 14.14 2.63
N LEU A 227 -0.38 14.49 3.29
CA LEU A 227 -0.56 15.84 3.79
C LEU A 227 0.29 16.08 5.04
N VAL A 228 1.01 17.20 5.03
CA VAL A 228 1.84 17.69 6.14
C VAL A 228 1.23 19.02 6.62
N GLN A 229 1.20 19.21 7.94
CA GLN A 229 0.72 20.45 8.56
C GLN A 229 1.82 21.52 8.51
N THR A 230 1.47 22.77 8.22
CA THR A 230 2.43 23.87 8.18
C THR A 230 2.93 24.24 9.59
N ASP A 231 4.23 24.45 9.62
CA ASP A 231 5.04 25.17 10.61
C ASP A 231 4.54 26.59 10.92
N GLU A 232 3.85 27.26 9.99
CA GLU A 232 3.42 28.65 10.13
C GLU A 232 2.33 28.80 11.23
N ILE A 233 2.72 29.30 12.40
CA ILE A 233 1.81 29.66 13.50
C ILE A 233 1.39 31.13 13.39
N ARG A 234 0.09 31.38 13.54
CA ARG A 234 -0.50 32.70 13.78
C ARG A 234 -0.83 32.85 15.25
N GLU A 235 -0.27 33.89 15.88
CA GLU A 235 -0.74 34.39 17.16
C GLU A 235 -1.93 35.34 16.97
N THR A 236 -2.89 35.34 17.90
CA THR A 236 -4.00 36.31 17.96
C THR A 236 -4.49 36.41 19.39
N ARG A 237 -4.62 37.62 19.94
CA ARG A 237 -5.20 37.83 21.28
C ARG A 237 -6.72 37.68 21.23
N ASN A 238 -7.30 37.03 22.23
CA ASN A 238 -8.75 37.00 22.43
C ASN A 238 -9.25 38.25 23.17
N ALA A 239 -10.57 38.36 23.38
CA ALA A 239 -11.18 39.48 24.10
C ALA A 239 -10.78 39.59 25.59
N LEU A 240 -10.14 38.56 26.15
CA LEU A 240 -9.60 38.53 27.52
C LEU A 240 -8.09 38.85 27.55
N GLY A 241 -7.52 39.33 26.44
CA GLY A 241 -6.09 39.68 26.31
C GLY A 241 -5.15 38.48 26.11
N VAL A 242 -5.62 37.24 26.28
CA VAL A 242 -4.82 36.01 26.19
C VAL A 242 -4.40 35.76 24.75
N THR A 243 -3.10 35.58 24.52
CA THR A 243 -2.53 35.21 23.22
C THR A 243 -2.84 33.75 22.89
N ILE A 244 -3.67 33.52 21.86
CA ILE A 244 -3.94 32.19 21.32
C ILE A 244 -2.98 31.93 20.14
N ARG A 245 -2.32 30.77 20.16
CA ARG A 245 -1.52 30.24 19.04
C ARG A 245 -2.36 29.29 18.20
N SER A 246 -2.34 29.45 16.89
CA SER A 246 -3.12 28.63 15.95
C SER A 246 -2.36 28.47 14.62
N HIS A 247 -2.47 27.32 13.95
CA HIS A 247 -1.80 27.16 12.65
C HIS A 247 -2.46 28.04 11.58
N ARG A 248 -1.63 28.72 10.79
CA ARG A 248 -2.06 29.61 9.71
C ARG A 248 -2.93 28.84 8.73
N GLN A 249 -4.08 29.43 8.39
CA GLN A 249 -5.02 28.83 7.45
C GLN A 249 -4.81 29.44 6.07
N HIS A 250 -4.48 28.58 5.10
CA HIS A 250 -4.27 28.93 3.70
C HIS A 250 -5.46 28.45 2.87
N THR A 251 -5.73 29.07 1.72
CA THR A 251 -6.86 28.67 0.87
C THR A 251 -6.57 27.33 0.19
N CYS A 252 -7.40 26.32 0.48
CA CYS A 252 -7.32 25.03 -0.19
C CYS A 252 -7.56 25.19 -1.70
N LYS A 253 -6.70 24.61 -2.55
CA LYS A 253 -6.77 24.76 -4.02
C LYS A 253 -8.12 24.33 -4.59
N VAL A 254 -8.56 23.12 -4.25
CA VAL A 254 -9.85 22.55 -4.67
C VAL A 254 -11.02 23.41 -4.22
N CYS A 255 -11.07 23.79 -2.94
CA CYS A 255 -12.09 24.69 -2.39
C CYS A 255 -12.06 26.12 -2.96
N SER A 256 -10.96 26.53 -3.61
CA SER A 256 -10.86 27.83 -4.25
C SER A 256 -11.53 27.86 -5.62
N LEU A 257 -11.46 26.76 -6.38
CA LEU A 257 -12.08 26.62 -7.70
C LEU A 257 -13.53 26.09 -7.59
N LEU A 258 -13.75 25.00 -6.84
CA LEU A 258 -15.07 24.41 -6.58
C LEU A 258 -15.88 25.18 -5.52
N ARG A 259 -15.80 26.51 -5.56
CA ARG A 259 -16.48 27.40 -4.60
C ARG A 259 -17.89 27.78 -5.05
N GLY A 260 -18.12 27.86 -6.37
CA GLY A 260 -19.39 28.34 -6.93
C GLY A 260 -19.78 29.71 -6.36
N THR A 261 -21.04 29.84 -5.95
CA THR A 261 -21.61 31.06 -5.35
C THR A 261 -21.18 31.34 -3.91
N ARG A 262 -20.41 30.46 -3.26
CA ARG A 262 -19.99 30.66 -1.86
C ARG A 262 -18.97 31.81 -1.75
N SER A 263 -19.12 32.67 -0.75
CA SER A 263 -18.31 33.90 -0.65
C SER A 263 -16.83 33.68 -0.31
N ARG A 264 -16.47 32.60 0.40
CA ARG A 264 -15.08 32.32 0.83
C ARG A 264 -14.71 30.85 0.63
N ALA A 265 -13.48 30.61 0.18
CA ALA A 265 -12.90 29.28 0.05
C ALA A 265 -12.52 28.74 1.44
N SER A 266 -12.67 27.43 1.67
CA SER A 266 -12.27 26.84 2.96
C SER A 266 -10.77 26.92 3.19
N GLY A 267 -10.40 27.32 4.41
CA GLY A 267 -9.04 27.27 4.91
C GLY A 267 -8.55 25.84 5.18
N THR A 268 -7.24 25.67 5.17
CA THR A 268 -6.51 24.49 5.66
C THR A 268 -5.12 24.90 6.13
N SER A 269 -4.61 24.26 7.17
CA SER A 269 -3.20 24.32 7.58
C SER A 269 -2.35 23.20 6.96
N TYR A 270 -2.91 22.39 6.06
CA TYR A 270 -2.23 21.23 5.47
C TYR A 270 -1.87 21.46 3.99
N TYR A 271 -0.71 20.95 3.58
CA TYR A 271 -0.23 20.96 2.21
C TYR A 271 0.38 19.61 1.82
N CYS A 272 0.44 19.33 0.52
CA CYS A 272 1.17 18.18 -0.01
C CYS A 272 2.60 18.62 -0.40
N PRO A 273 3.67 18.06 0.20
CA PRO A 273 5.05 18.37 -0.19
C PRO A 273 5.35 17.98 -1.63
N GLU A 274 5.00 16.75 -2.03
CA GLU A 274 5.29 16.19 -3.37
C GLU A 274 4.64 17.00 -4.49
N CYS A 275 3.39 17.42 -4.33
CA CYS A 275 2.75 18.37 -5.25
C CYS A 275 3.41 19.76 -5.21
N THR A 276 3.83 20.24 -4.04
CA THR A 276 4.48 21.56 -3.92
C THR A 276 5.82 21.60 -4.65
N GLU A 277 6.60 20.52 -4.56
CA GLU A 277 7.85 20.32 -5.30
C GLU A 277 7.57 20.20 -6.81
N ARG A 278 6.64 19.32 -7.21
CA ARG A 278 6.21 19.11 -8.62
C ARG A 278 5.66 20.38 -9.28
N HIS A 279 5.18 21.36 -8.51
CA HIS A 279 4.76 22.68 -8.97
C HIS A 279 5.80 23.79 -8.68
N ASN A 280 7.10 23.45 -8.77
CA ASN A 280 8.27 24.36 -8.68
C ASN A 280 8.37 25.18 -7.36
N GLY A 281 7.92 24.58 -6.26
CA GLY A 281 7.80 25.20 -4.93
C GLY A 281 6.49 25.97 -4.72
N GLY A 282 5.56 25.90 -5.67
CA GLY A 282 4.23 26.52 -5.58
C GLY A 282 3.33 25.77 -4.59
N MET A 283 3.11 26.34 -3.40
CA MET A 283 2.46 25.66 -2.27
C MET A 283 1.08 25.10 -2.62
N VAL A 284 0.91 23.78 -2.51
CA VAL A 284 -0.33 23.04 -2.78
C VAL A 284 -1.04 22.70 -1.47
N TYR A 285 -1.77 23.68 -0.92
CA TYR A 285 -2.61 23.53 0.26
C TYR A 285 -3.90 22.76 -0.06
N LEU A 286 -4.20 21.71 0.71
CA LEU A 286 -5.34 20.80 0.50
C LEU A 286 -6.08 20.53 1.81
N CYS A 287 -7.37 20.21 1.68
CA CYS A 287 -8.22 19.79 2.80
C CYS A 287 -8.43 18.28 2.77
N ASP A 288 -8.35 17.60 3.91
CA ASP A 288 -8.70 16.17 3.97
C ASP A 288 -10.18 15.93 4.32
N LYS A 289 -10.94 17.01 4.50
CA LYS A 289 -12.38 16.93 4.78
C LYS A 289 -13.15 16.63 3.50
N THR A 290 -13.98 15.59 3.53
CA THR A 290 -15.06 15.41 2.56
C THR A 290 -16.01 16.61 2.65
N ARG A 291 -16.53 17.07 1.51
CA ARG A 291 -17.39 18.26 1.45
C ARG A 291 -18.46 18.11 0.37
N PRO A 292 -19.65 18.73 0.54
CA PRO A 292 -20.52 19.03 -0.59
C PRO A 292 -19.88 20.13 -1.46
N HIS A 293 -18.92 19.71 -2.27
CA HIS A 293 -18.73 20.23 -3.62
C HIS A 293 -19.90 19.76 -4.51
N ASP A 294 -19.87 20.02 -5.81
CA ASP A 294 -20.96 19.65 -6.72
C ASP A 294 -21.39 18.17 -6.53
N PRO A 295 -22.63 17.90 -6.07
CA PRO A 295 -23.06 16.56 -5.68
C PRO A 295 -23.33 15.62 -6.87
N SER A 296 -23.23 16.12 -8.11
CA SER A 296 -23.12 15.31 -9.32
C SER A 296 -21.69 14.79 -9.51
N LYS A 297 -20.70 15.70 -9.51
CA LYS A 297 -19.31 15.42 -9.95
C LYS A 297 -18.32 15.01 -8.86
N TYR A 298 -18.55 15.41 -7.60
CA TYR A 298 -17.56 15.27 -6.52
C TYR A 298 -18.17 14.67 -5.24
N ARG A 299 -19.16 13.80 -5.39
CA ARG A 299 -19.90 13.21 -4.28
C ARG A 299 -18.97 12.48 -3.31
N ASN A 300 -19.02 12.86 -2.03
CA ASN A 300 -18.27 12.28 -0.91
C ASN A 300 -16.73 12.35 -0.99
N ALA A 301 -16.13 12.93 -2.04
CA ALA A 301 -14.68 13.04 -2.16
C ALA A 301 -14.08 14.12 -1.22
N SER A 302 -12.88 13.87 -0.70
CA SER A 302 -12.06 14.86 0.00
C SER A 302 -11.32 15.79 -0.98
N CYS A 303 -10.83 16.95 -0.53
CA CYS A 303 -9.99 17.78 -1.41
C CYS A 303 -8.66 17.09 -1.80
N THR A 304 -8.17 16.14 -1.00
CA THR A 304 -7.00 15.30 -1.32
C THR A 304 -7.29 14.36 -2.49
N GLN A 305 -8.40 13.63 -2.45
CA GLN A 305 -8.83 12.75 -3.54
C GLN A 305 -9.12 13.53 -4.83
N ILE A 306 -9.82 14.66 -4.74
CA ILE A 306 -10.12 15.51 -5.91
C ILE A 306 -8.83 15.99 -6.59
N TRP A 307 -7.84 16.45 -5.81
CA TRP A 307 -6.59 16.97 -6.36
C TRP A 307 -5.68 15.89 -6.97
N HIS A 308 -5.49 14.76 -6.28
CA HIS A 308 -4.57 13.72 -6.73
C HIS A 308 -5.18 12.85 -7.83
N LEU A 309 -6.44 12.42 -7.68
CA LEU A 309 -7.04 11.39 -8.53
C LEU A 309 -7.79 11.98 -9.72
N MET A 310 -8.66 12.97 -9.48
CA MET A 310 -9.51 13.53 -10.54
C MET A 310 -8.87 14.65 -11.35
N TRP A 311 -7.88 15.36 -10.79
CA TRP A 311 -7.17 16.46 -11.47
C TRP A 311 -5.70 16.13 -11.80
N ASP A 312 -5.30 14.85 -11.76
CA ASP A 312 -3.91 14.36 -11.90
C ASP A 312 -2.90 15.32 -11.28
N ASN A 313 -2.92 15.40 -9.95
CA ASN A 313 -1.97 16.18 -9.16
C ASN A 313 -1.94 17.69 -9.50
N GLY A 314 -2.98 18.20 -10.17
CA GLY A 314 -3.08 19.56 -10.68
C GLY A 314 -2.73 19.75 -12.17
N LYS A 315 -2.65 18.69 -12.98
CA LYS A 315 -2.52 18.79 -14.45
C LYS A 315 -3.88 18.97 -15.14
N SER A 316 -4.86 18.12 -14.84
CA SER A 316 -6.21 18.14 -15.44
C SER A 316 -7.20 18.98 -14.62
N ILE A 317 -6.79 20.18 -14.19
CA ILE A 317 -7.67 21.11 -13.47
C ILE A 317 -8.80 21.58 -14.41
N PRO A 318 -10.09 21.36 -14.09
CA PRO A 318 -11.18 21.77 -14.94
C PRO A 318 -11.28 23.30 -15.01
N GLN A 319 -11.39 23.85 -16.22
CA GLN A 319 -11.56 25.29 -16.44
C GLN A 319 -12.97 25.81 -16.05
N THR A 320 -13.82 24.95 -15.47
CA THR A 320 -15.22 25.21 -15.13
C THR A 320 -15.37 26.08 -13.87
N GLY A 321 -14.97 27.36 -13.94
CA GLY A 321 -15.18 28.32 -12.86
C GLY A 321 -14.58 29.69 -13.13
N THR A 322 -15.11 30.73 -12.47
CA THR A 322 -14.67 32.13 -12.60
C THR A 322 -13.32 32.46 -11.93
N ALA A 323 -12.56 31.45 -11.50
CA ALA A 323 -11.32 31.64 -10.75
C ALA A 323 -10.27 30.56 -11.09
N SER A 324 -9.19 30.97 -11.76
CA SER A 324 -8.02 30.11 -12.01
C SER A 324 -7.26 29.78 -10.72
N ILE A 325 -6.73 28.56 -10.63
CA ILE A 325 -5.91 28.14 -9.49
C ILE A 325 -4.52 28.78 -9.61
N ARG A 326 -4.21 29.69 -8.69
CA ARG A 326 -2.90 30.34 -8.63
C ARG A 326 -1.96 29.55 -7.70
N MET A 327 -0.86 29.08 -8.25
CA MET A 327 0.29 28.65 -7.45
C MET A 327 1.03 29.88 -6.91
N ARG A 328 1.51 29.79 -5.66
CA ARG A 328 2.30 30.82 -5.00
C ARG A 328 3.44 30.12 -4.28
N LYS A 329 4.67 30.52 -4.56
CA LYS A 329 5.85 29.97 -3.89
C LYS A 329 5.83 30.38 -2.41
N LYS A 330 6.25 29.50 -1.48
CA LYS A 330 6.57 29.96 -0.11
C LYS A 330 7.66 31.02 -0.25
N ARG A 331 7.54 32.16 0.44
CA ARG A 331 8.67 33.11 0.48
C ARG A 331 9.83 32.37 1.14
N LYS A 332 11.01 32.41 0.52
CA LYS A 332 12.21 31.91 1.18
C LYS A 332 12.54 32.91 2.28
N ASP A 333 12.41 32.50 3.53
CA ASP A 333 12.92 33.27 4.65
C ASP A 333 14.45 33.13 4.63
N SER A 334 15.10 34.06 3.93
CA SER A 334 16.52 34.34 4.02
C SER A 334 16.73 35.60 4.87
N ASP A 335 17.81 35.59 5.64
CA ASP A 335 18.39 36.76 6.34
C ASP A 335 17.61 37.30 7.55
N LEU A 336 17.24 36.42 8.49
CA LEU A 336 17.07 36.78 9.92
C LEU A 336 17.70 35.73 10.87
N SER A 337 18.95 35.34 10.61
CA SER A 337 19.77 34.58 11.56
C SER A 337 21.27 34.89 11.42
N GLN A 338 21.63 36.18 11.46
CA GLN A 338 22.98 36.63 11.85
C GLN A 338 22.82 37.52 13.08
N SER A 339 23.11 36.96 14.26
CA SER A 339 23.16 37.66 15.53
C SER A 339 24.55 38.26 15.75
N GLU A 340 24.58 39.52 16.16
CA GLU A 340 25.72 40.19 16.81
C GLU A 340 27.06 40.29 16.06
N THR A 341 27.48 41.52 15.76
CA THR A 341 28.69 42.12 16.36
C THR A 341 28.65 43.64 16.19
N ILE A 342 28.72 44.38 17.30
CA ILE A 342 29.09 45.80 17.39
C ILE A 342 30.46 45.77 18.07
N PRO A 343 31.56 46.34 17.48
CA PRO A 343 31.85 47.78 17.63
C PRO A 343 32.76 48.35 16.50
N PRO A 344 33.41 49.53 16.62
CA PRO A 344 33.19 50.67 17.52
C PRO A 344 32.93 52.01 16.80
N THR A 345 32.63 53.02 17.62
CA THR A 345 32.67 54.47 17.33
C THR A 345 33.89 54.93 16.50
N VAL A 346 33.65 55.78 15.49
CA VAL A 346 34.55 56.88 15.14
C VAL A 346 33.75 58.18 15.14
N LEU A 347 34.06 59.05 16.10
CA LEU A 347 33.72 60.47 16.04
C LEU A 347 34.81 61.16 15.22
N MET A 348 34.44 61.92 14.20
CA MET A 348 35.18 63.12 13.79
C MET A 348 34.18 64.19 13.33
N GLU A 349 34.40 65.42 13.77
CA GLU A 349 33.59 66.57 13.38
C GLU A 349 33.90 67.04 11.95
N SER A 350 32.95 67.76 11.35
CA SER A 350 33.18 68.62 10.18
C SER A 350 32.37 69.92 10.30
N SER A 351 32.67 70.70 11.33
CA SER A 351 32.16 72.07 11.51
C SER A 351 33.23 73.10 11.19
N SER A 352 33.26 73.61 9.94
CA SER A 352 33.76 74.95 9.59
C SER A 352 33.55 75.28 8.11
N ASP A 353 32.51 76.06 7.84
CA ASP A 353 32.55 77.38 7.19
C ASP A 353 33.71 77.84 6.29
N VAL A 354 33.33 78.71 5.32
CA VAL A 354 34.13 79.78 4.68
C VAL A 354 35.26 79.29 3.76
N ARG A 355 35.32 79.69 2.47
CA ARG A 355 35.35 81.10 2.02
C ARG A 355 35.06 81.31 0.52
N SER A 356 34.16 82.25 0.21
CA SER A 356 34.31 83.32 -0.81
C SER A 356 33.15 84.29 -0.69
#